data_AF-A0AAW8WJV7-F1
#
_entry.id   AF-A0AAW8WJV7-F1
#
_cell.length_a   1.000
_cell.length_b   1.000
_cell.length_c   1.000
_cell.angle_alpha   90.00
_cell.angle_beta   90.00
_cell.angle_gamma   90.00
#
_symmetry.space_group_name_H-M   'P 1'
#
loop_
_entity.id
_entity.type
_entity.pdbx_description
1 polymer ?
#
loop_
_entity_poly.entity_id
_entity_poly.type
_entity_poly.pdbx_seq_one_letter_code
_entity_poly.pdbx_strand_id
1 'polypeptide(L)'
;MSGPITTNTASPIVKEGNITTGLLGSAVFPAATTFFAVGGAWGMVGYNGNSATYPISLSSIYLQNKIGQNFPEYVDPVSKKDAETPINTTWSRLPSSPVWTTMDRYYYIKEFSERYGNQSKEYWAENQVHHIRPRIYGGNNDFDNLMPVPIEAHKLITKWFINY
;
A
#
# COMPACT_ATOMS: atom_id res chain seq x y z
N MET A 1 -5.36 1.50 -17.14
CA MET A 1 -4.40 2.42 -17.81
C MET A 1 -3.62 3.11 -16.71
N SER A 2 -2.36 2.75 -16.50
CA SER A 2 -1.51 3.42 -15.52
C SER A 2 -1.04 4.73 -16.13
N GLY A 3 -1.42 5.86 -15.54
CA GLY A 3 -0.93 7.17 -15.95
C GLY A 3 0.59 7.29 -15.70
N PRO A 4 1.26 8.29 -16.28
CA PRO A 4 2.69 8.47 -16.07
C PRO A 4 2.97 8.69 -14.58
N ILE A 5 3.68 7.74 -13.95
CA ILE A 5 4.28 7.96 -12.63
C ILE A 5 5.48 8.88 -12.86
N THR A 6 5.29 10.17 -12.55
CA THR A 6 6.39 11.12 -12.50
C THR A 6 7.21 10.79 -11.26
N THR A 7 8.28 10.02 -11.44
CA THR A 7 9.30 9.87 -10.40
C THR A 7 9.93 11.25 -10.20
N ASN A 8 9.52 11.98 -9.16
CA ASN A 8 10.29 13.12 -8.67
C ASN A 8 11.60 12.54 -8.12
N THR A 9 12.61 12.43 -8.99
CA THR A 9 14.00 12.31 -8.59
C THR A 9 14.38 13.63 -7.93
N ALA A 10 13.98 13.80 -6.66
CA ALA A 10 14.66 14.77 -5.82
C ALA A 10 16.15 14.46 -5.93
N SER A 11 16.96 15.43 -6.33
CA SER A 11 18.40 15.28 -6.39
C SER A 11 18.85 14.69 -5.04
N PRO A 12 19.54 13.54 -5.01
CA PRO A 12 20.03 13.00 -3.76
C PRO A 12 20.84 14.10 -3.08
N ILE A 13 20.51 14.41 -1.83
CA ILE A 13 21.32 15.34 -1.03
C ILE A 13 22.62 14.60 -0.76
N VAL A 14 23.63 14.87 -1.59
CA VAL A 14 24.98 14.32 -1.42
C VAL A 14 25.61 15.06 -0.26
N LYS A 15 25.67 14.41 0.91
CA LYS A 15 26.53 14.87 2.00
C LYS A 15 27.93 14.33 1.71
N GLU A 16 28.73 15.08 0.95
CA GLU A 16 30.16 14.78 0.79
C GLU A 16 30.85 15.00 2.15
N GLY A 17 30.93 13.94 2.93
CA GLY A 17 31.78 13.86 4.12
C GLY A 17 32.83 12.78 3.91
N ASN A 18 34.05 13.02 4.36
CA ASN A 18 35.11 12.01 4.36
C ASN A 18 34.58 10.72 4.99
N ILE A 19 34.55 9.63 4.22
CA ILE A 19 34.14 8.31 4.72
C ILE A 19 35.26 7.82 5.64
N THR A 20 35.07 7.98 6.95
CA THR A 20 35.91 7.33 7.98
C THR A 20 35.38 5.93 8.26
N THR A 21 36.29 5.00 8.57
CA THR A 21 35.94 3.62 8.95
C THR A 21 34.90 3.61 10.07
N GLY A 22 33.72 3.03 9.81
CA GLY A 22 32.62 2.95 10.78
C GLY A 22 31.50 3.99 10.61
N LEU A 23 31.54 4.85 9.58
CA LEU A 23 30.48 5.82 9.34
C LEU A 23 29.24 5.17 8.71
N LEU A 24 28.17 5.02 9.49
CA LEU A 24 26.83 4.74 8.98
C LEU A 24 26.18 6.07 8.58
N GLY A 25 26.01 6.31 7.28
CA GLY A 25 25.22 7.42 6.76
C GLY A 25 23.76 7.03 6.66
N SER A 26 22.85 7.83 7.23
CA SER A 26 21.41 7.74 6.95
C SER A 26 20.95 9.02 6.25
N ALA A 27 20.12 8.85 5.22
CA ALA A 27 19.42 9.94 4.57
C ALA A 27 17.92 9.73 4.79
N VAL A 28 17.25 10.73 5.34
CA VAL A 28 15.80 10.72 5.56
C VAL A 28 15.18 11.56 4.46
N PHE A 29 14.43 10.93 3.58
CA PHE A 29 13.64 11.62 2.57
C PHE A 29 12.19 11.68 3.07
N PRO A 30 11.61 12.87 3.30
CA PRO A 30 10.19 12.98 3.55
C PRO A 30 9.46 12.60 2.26
N ALA A 31 9.01 11.35 2.16
CA ALA A 31 8.20 10.92 1.03
C ALA A 31 6.84 11.62 1.13
N ALA A 32 6.46 12.36 0.10
CA ALA A 32 5.12 12.93 -0.04
C ALA A 32 4.05 11.84 -0.32
N THR A 33 4.48 10.59 -0.47
CA THR A 33 3.62 9.44 -0.77
C THR A 33 3.98 8.27 0.15
N THR A 34 3.02 7.39 0.38
CA THR A 34 3.21 6.10 1.05
C THR A 34 3.88 5.05 0.14
N PHE A 35 4.20 5.34 -1.12
CA PHE A 35 4.91 4.42 -2.00
C PHE A 35 6.43 4.55 -1.85
N PHE A 36 7.12 3.43 -1.70
CA PHE A 36 8.56 3.39 -1.42
C PHE A 36 9.29 2.35 -2.27
N ALA A 37 10.47 2.72 -2.79
CA ALA A 37 11.45 1.83 -3.41
C ALA A 37 12.86 2.33 -3.08
N VAL A 38 13.83 1.41 -3.01
CA VAL A 38 15.24 1.71 -2.72
C VAL A 38 16.10 1.30 -3.89
N GLY A 39 17.01 2.18 -4.30
CA GLY A 39 18.10 1.89 -5.23
C GLY A 39 19.35 2.63 -4.81
N GLY A 40 20.49 2.31 -5.41
CA GLY A 40 21.72 3.01 -5.08
C GLY A 40 22.95 2.47 -5.79
N ALA A 41 24.11 2.77 -5.25
CA ALA A 41 25.37 2.16 -5.61
C ALA A 41 26.25 2.13 -4.36
N TRP A 42 27.12 1.13 -4.27
CA TRP A 42 28.15 1.10 -3.24
C TRP A 42 29.51 1.00 -3.93
N GLY A 43 30.54 1.56 -3.33
CA GLY A 43 31.88 1.47 -3.91
C GLY A 43 32.97 1.72 -2.90
N MET A 44 34.18 1.31 -3.27
CA MET A 44 35.38 1.47 -2.46
C MET A 44 36.48 2.11 -3.29
N VAL A 45 37.29 2.96 -2.66
CA VAL A 45 38.49 3.56 -3.27
C VAL A 45 39.71 2.78 -2.77
N GLY A 46 40.48 2.22 -3.70
CA GLY A 46 41.75 1.59 -3.41
C GLY A 46 42.83 2.61 -3.06
N TYR A 47 43.92 2.16 -2.42
CA TYR A 47 45.01 3.04 -1.97
C TYR A 47 45.69 3.83 -3.12
N ASN A 48 45.55 3.36 -4.36
CA ASN A 48 46.04 3.99 -5.58
C ASN A 48 45.09 5.04 -6.17
N GLY A 49 43.99 5.36 -5.49
CA GLY A 49 42.97 6.32 -5.93
C GLY A 49 41.95 5.74 -6.91
N ASN A 50 42.08 4.48 -7.34
CA ASN A 50 41.10 3.84 -8.21
C ASN A 50 39.84 3.48 -7.42
N SER A 51 38.66 3.82 -7.92
CA SER A 51 37.39 3.44 -7.31
C SER A 51 36.71 2.32 -8.11
N ALA A 52 36.07 1.40 -7.39
CA ALA A 52 35.13 0.44 -7.97
C ALA A 52 33.77 0.66 -7.34
N THR A 53 32.76 0.93 -8.17
CA THR A 53 31.37 1.13 -7.76
C THR A 53 30.48 0.07 -8.38
N TYR A 54 29.58 -0.49 -7.58
CA TYR A 54 28.61 -1.50 -7.98
C TYR A 54 27.19 -0.97 -7.77
N PRO A 55 26.33 -1.03 -8.79
CA PRO A 55 24.96 -0.58 -8.67
C PRO A 55 24.15 -1.53 -7.78
N ILE A 56 23.23 -0.95 -7.02
CA ILE A 56 22.13 -1.64 -6.34
C ILE A 56 20.89 -1.33 -7.16
N SER A 57 20.31 -2.37 -7.78
CA SER A 57 19.11 -2.24 -8.60
C SER A 57 17.95 -1.68 -7.77
N LEU A 58 17.10 -0.88 -8.40
CA LEU A 58 15.89 -0.37 -7.77
C LEU A 58 15.00 -1.55 -7.34
N SER A 59 14.54 -1.53 -6.09
CA SER A 59 13.59 -2.50 -5.58
C SER A 59 12.22 -2.32 -6.22
N SER A 60 11.32 -3.28 -6.01
CA SER A 60 9.90 -3.08 -6.25
C SER A 60 9.38 -1.87 -5.46
N ILE A 61 8.31 -1.25 -5.97
CA ILE A 61 7.57 -0.20 -5.27
C ILE A 61 6.60 -0.90 -4.31
N TYR A 62 6.64 -0.52 -3.04
CA TYR A 62 5.75 -1.02 -2.00
C TYR A 62 4.90 0.10 -1.44
N LEU A 63 3.60 -0.14 -1.23
CA LEU A 63 2.76 0.75 -0.44
C LEU A 63 3.06 0.56 1.06
N GLN A 64 3.39 1.63 1.77
CA GLN A 64 3.78 1.64 3.17
C GLN A 64 3.08 2.74 3.98
N ASN A 65 2.60 2.45 5.18
CA ASN A 65 2.01 3.49 6.02
C ASN A 65 3.08 4.43 6.63
N LYS A 66 2.68 5.43 7.43
CA LYS A 66 3.58 6.44 8.02
C LYS A 66 4.68 5.90 8.94
N ILE A 67 4.61 4.63 9.34
CA ILE A 67 5.63 3.96 10.15
C ILE A 67 6.48 2.97 9.33
N GLY A 68 6.35 2.96 8.00
CA GLY A 68 7.13 2.10 7.10
C GLY A 68 6.66 0.65 7.04
N GLN A 69 5.41 0.35 7.46
CA GLN A 69 4.86 -1.00 7.35
C GLN A 69 4.25 -1.21 5.96
N ASN A 70 4.67 -2.26 5.25
CA ASN A 70 4.09 -2.64 3.95
C ASN A 70 2.58 -2.96 4.06
N PHE A 71 1.83 -2.63 3.01
CA PHE A 71 0.42 -2.97 2.89
C PHE A 71 0.25 -4.50 2.84
N PRO A 72 -0.69 -5.09 3.60
CA PRO A 72 -0.98 -6.51 3.50
C PRO A 72 -1.82 -6.78 2.26
N GLU A 73 -1.15 -7.05 1.14
CA GLU A 73 -1.75 -7.33 -0.17
C GLU A 73 -2.81 -8.43 -0.08
N TYR A 74 -3.94 -8.21 -0.76
CA TYR A 74 -5.01 -9.19 -0.87
C TYR A 74 -5.78 -9.00 -2.18
N VAL A 75 -5.96 -10.09 -2.91
CA VAL A 75 -6.79 -10.17 -4.10
C VAL A 75 -7.91 -11.17 -3.86
N ASP A 76 -9.16 -10.74 -4.01
CA ASP A 76 -10.31 -11.62 -3.82
C ASP A 76 -10.31 -12.74 -4.89
N PRO A 77 -10.29 -14.03 -4.49
CA PRO A 77 -10.21 -15.13 -5.44
C PRO A 77 -11.42 -15.23 -6.38
N VAL A 78 -12.57 -14.63 -6.03
CA VAL A 78 -13.80 -14.73 -6.83
C VAL A 78 -13.94 -13.53 -7.77
N SER A 79 -14.02 -12.31 -7.24
CA SER A 79 -14.20 -11.08 -8.04
C SER A 79 -12.91 -10.54 -8.66
N LYS A 80 -11.73 -11.05 -8.24
CA LYS A 80 -10.40 -10.58 -8.65
C LYS A 80 -10.11 -9.12 -8.32
N LYS A 81 -10.93 -8.49 -7.47
CA LYS A 81 -10.63 -7.16 -6.95
C LYS A 81 -9.38 -7.19 -6.09
N ASP A 82 -8.56 -6.16 -6.25
CA ASP A 82 -7.34 -5.95 -5.50
C ASP A 82 -7.56 -4.86 -4.45
N ALA A 83 -7.14 -5.14 -3.21
CA ALA A 83 -7.22 -4.21 -2.10
C ALA A 83 -6.15 -3.10 -2.18
N GLU A 84 -5.00 -3.32 -2.85
CA GLU A 84 -3.87 -2.39 -2.86
C GLU A 84 -3.93 -1.38 -4.02
N THR A 85 -4.01 -1.85 -5.27
CA THR A 85 -3.90 -0.98 -6.47
C THR A 85 -4.78 0.29 -6.43
N PRO A 86 -6.03 0.25 -5.90
CA PRO A 86 -6.87 1.44 -5.83
C PRO A 86 -6.49 2.43 -4.72
N ILE A 87 -5.57 2.09 -3.82
CA ILE A 87 -5.18 2.96 -2.71
C ILE A 87 -4.37 4.15 -3.23
N ASN A 88 -4.82 5.33 -2.83
CA ASN A 88 -4.09 6.58 -3.01
C ASN A 88 -3.50 7.01 -1.67
N THR A 89 -2.45 7.84 -1.68
CA THR A 89 -1.74 8.36 -0.51
C THR A 89 -2.22 9.76 -0.12
N THR A 90 -3.16 10.34 -0.87
CA THR A 90 -3.61 11.73 -0.71
C THR A 90 -5.03 11.84 -0.13
N TRP A 91 -5.58 10.77 0.45
CA TRP A 91 -6.94 10.83 0.98
C TRP A 91 -6.97 11.61 2.29
N SER A 92 -7.79 12.67 2.30
CA SER A 92 -8.09 13.39 3.52
C SER A 92 -9.02 12.59 4.41
N ARG A 93 -8.74 12.59 5.71
CA ARG A 93 -9.61 11.99 6.71
C ARG A 93 -10.87 12.85 6.88
N LEU A 94 -12.03 12.22 6.80
CA LEU A 94 -13.32 12.84 7.08
C LEU A 94 -13.52 13.05 8.60
N PRO A 95 -14.40 13.99 9.00
CA PRO A 95 -14.77 14.17 10.40
C PRO A 95 -15.44 12.93 11.01
N SER A 96 -16.24 12.23 10.21
CA SER A 96 -16.93 11.00 10.58
C SER A 96 -16.96 10.01 9.42
N SER A 97 -17.09 8.71 9.75
CA SER A 97 -17.28 7.68 8.73
C SER A 97 -18.74 7.65 8.27
N PRO A 98 -19.02 7.58 6.95
CA PRO A 98 -20.31 7.16 6.42
C PRO A 98 -20.85 5.91 7.13
N VAL A 99 -22.17 5.78 7.27
CA VAL A 99 -22.79 4.63 7.94
C VAL A 99 -22.73 3.38 7.05
N TRP A 100 -22.54 2.21 7.67
CA TRP A 100 -22.62 0.90 7.05
C TRP A 100 -23.52 0.03 7.91
N THR A 101 -24.59 -0.48 7.31
CA THR A 101 -25.65 -1.22 8.00
C THR A 101 -25.68 -2.68 7.58
N THR A 102 -26.46 -3.48 8.31
CA THR A 102 -26.75 -4.86 7.92
C THR A 102 -27.45 -4.95 6.56
N MET A 103 -28.26 -3.93 6.21
CA MET A 103 -28.95 -3.90 4.92
C MET A 103 -27.97 -3.62 3.76
N ASP A 104 -26.99 -2.74 3.96
CA ASP A 104 -25.94 -2.50 2.96
C ASP A 104 -25.13 -3.79 2.69
N ARG A 105 -24.80 -4.54 3.76
CA ARG A 105 -24.17 -5.86 3.63
C ARG A 105 -25.04 -6.82 2.83
N TYR A 106 -26.34 -6.85 3.08
CA TYR A 106 -27.27 -7.70 2.34
C TYR A 106 -27.29 -7.35 0.85
N TYR A 107 -27.40 -6.07 0.49
CA TYR A 107 -27.40 -5.64 -0.91
C TYR A 107 -26.08 -5.98 -1.62
N TYR A 108 -24.95 -5.78 -0.94
CA TYR A 108 -23.66 -6.20 -1.48
C TYR A 108 -23.61 -7.70 -1.76
N ILE A 109 -24.02 -8.55 -0.81
CA ILE A 109 -24.01 -10.02 -0.98
C ILE A 109 -24.92 -10.45 -2.13
N LYS A 110 -26.09 -9.82 -2.24
CA LYS A 110 -27.04 -10.08 -3.33
C LYS A 110 -26.39 -9.77 -4.69
N GLU A 111 -25.86 -8.57 -4.87
CA GLU A 111 -25.22 -8.15 -6.12
C GLU A 111 -23.98 -8.98 -6.43
N PHE A 112 -23.18 -9.32 -5.42
CA PHE A 112 -22.01 -10.20 -5.59
C PHE A 112 -22.43 -11.56 -6.12
N SER A 113 -23.51 -12.10 -5.59
CA SER A 113 -24.04 -13.40 -5.99
C SER A 113 -24.64 -13.36 -7.40
N GLU A 114 -25.28 -12.25 -7.79
CA GLU A 114 -25.79 -12.03 -9.15
C GLU A 114 -24.64 -11.95 -10.18
N ARG A 115 -23.50 -11.35 -9.81
CA ARG A 115 -22.35 -11.18 -10.72
C ARG A 115 -21.43 -12.42 -10.79
N TYR A 116 -21.19 -13.08 -9.67
CA TYR A 116 -20.13 -14.10 -9.54
C TYR A 116 -20.64 -15.47 -9.09
N GLY A 117 -21.96 -15.61 -8.95
CA GLY A 117 -22.59 -16.82 -8.43
C GLY A 117 -22.68 -16.85 -6.90
N ASN A 118 -23.67 -17.60 -6.41
CA ASN A 118 -23.91 -17.75 -4.98
C ASN A 118 -22.72 -18.39 -4.28
N GLN A 119 -22.25 -17.74 -3.22
CA GLN A 119 -21.27 -18.32 -2.30
C GLN A 119 -21.97 -19.01 -1.14
N SER A 120 -21.29 -19.99 -0.52
CA SER A 120 -21.86 -20.73 0.60
C SER A 120 -22.04 -19.87 1.84
N LYS A 121 -22.82 -20.38 2.81
CA LYS A 121 -22.97 -19.71 4.11
C LYS A 121 -21.64 -19.65 4.85
N GLU A 122 -20.83 -20.69 4.73
CA GLU A 122 -19.49 -20.82 5.32
C GLU A 122 -18.55 -19.76 4.74
N TYR A 123 -18.58 -19.55 3.42
CA TYR A 123 -17.83 -18.48 2.77
C TYR A 123 -18.14 -17.12 3.41
N TRP A 124 -19.43 -16.78 3.57
CA TRP A 124 -19.81 -15.49 4.19
C TRP A 124 -19.59 -15.43 5.70
N ALA A 125 -19.39 -16.56 6.37
CA ALA A 125 -18.99 -16.64 7.78
C ALA A 125 -17.49 -16.40 7.96
N GLU A 126 -16.67 -16.84 7.00
CA GLU A 126 -15.21 -16.67 7.00
C GLU A 126 -14.76 -15.32 6.41
N ASN A 127 -15.62 -14.68 5.61
CA ASN A 127 -15.33 -13.43 4.92
C ASN A 127 -16.16 -12.24 5.42
N GLN A 128 -15.49 -11.11 5.62
CA GLN A 128 -16.09 -9.81 5.90
C GLN A 128 -16.15 -8.97 4.63
N VAL A 129 -17.13 -8.07 4.56
CA VAL A 129 -17.21 -7.09 3.47
C VAL A 129 -16.29 -5.93 3.84
N HIS A 130 -15.30 -5.69 3.01
CA HIS A 130 -14.27 -4.68 3.18
C HIS A 130 -14.49 -3.53 2.20
N HIS A 131 -14.33 -2.30 2.71
CA HIS A 131 -14.24 -1.10 1.89
C HIS A 131 -12.79 -0.89 1.43
N ILE A 132 -12.52 -1.08 0.13
CA ILE A 132 -11.18 -0.91 -0.49
C ILE A 132 -10.60 0.46 -0.16
N ARG A 133 -11.35 1.52 -0.44
CA ARG A 133 -11.14 2.84 0.18
C ARG A 133 -11.95 2.88 1.46
N PRO A 134 -11.33 3.04 2.65
CA PRO A 134 -12.09 3.08 3.89
C PRO A 134 -13.02 4.29 3.94
N ARG A 135 -14.18 4.09 4.58
CA ARG A 135 -15.23 5.12 4.74
C ARG A 135 -14.71 6.42 5.35
N ILE A 136 -13.88 6.33 6.40
CA ILE A 136 -13.28 7.50 7.05
C ILE A 136 -12.37 8.32 6.13
N TYR A 137 -11.90 7.75 5.01
CA TYR A 137 -11.07 8.43 4.01
C TYR A 137 -11.86 8.76 2.74
N GLY A 138 -13.20 8.74 2.79
CA GLY A 138 -14.07 9.11 1.67
C GLY A 138 -14.49 7.94 0.76
N GLY A 139 -14.34 6.69 1.20
CA GLY A 139 -14.94 5.55 0.52
C GLY A 139 -16.46 5.49 0.71
N ASN A 140 -17.18 5.15 -0.35
CA ASN A 140 -18.64 4.99 -0.34
C ASN A 140 -19.04 3.50 -0.18
N ASN A 141 -20.34 3.23 -0.12
CA ASN A 141 -20.88 1.87 -0.02
C ASN A 141 -21.15 1.23 -1.39
N ASP A 142 -20.61 1.80 -2.47
CA ASP A 142 -20.85 1.29 -3.81
C ASP A 142 -20.16 -0.06 -4.00
N PHE A 143 -20.78 -0.94 -4.78
CA PHE A 143 -20.27 -2.29 -5.02
C PHE A 143 -18.80 -2.29 -5.42
N ASP A 144 -18.37 -1.37 -6.28
CA ASP A 144 -16.99 -1.31 -6.78
C ASP A 144 -15.96 -0.96 -5.71
N ASN A 145 -16.36 -0.26 -4.64
CA ASN A 145 -15.51 0.02 -3.48
C ASN A 145 -15.53 -1.12 -2.44
N LEU A 146 -16.28 -2.19 -2.68
CA LEU A 146 -16.47 -3.29 -1.74
C LEU A 146 -15.89 -4.60 -2.28
N MET A 147 -15.35 -5.42 -1.38
CA MET A 147 -14.88 -6.77 -1.69
C MET A 147 -14.99 -7.70 -0.48
N PRO A 148 -15.10 -9.03 -0.67
CA PRO A 148 -15.03 -9.97 0.44
C PRO A 148 -13.57 -10.24 0.82
N VAL A 149 -13.27 -10.22 2.10
CA VAL A 149 -11.92 -10.44 2.64
C VAL A 149 -11.99 -11.40 3.83
N PRO A 150 -11.12 -12.42 3.92
CA PRO A 150 -11.03 -13.28 5.09
C PRO A 150 -10.80 -12.46 6.36
N ILE A 151 -11.41 -12.88 7.46
CA ILE A 151 -11.37 -12.13 8.73
C ILE A 151 -9.95 -11.73 9.15
N GLU A 152 -8.97 -12.63 9.01
CA GLU A 152 -7.59 -12.34 9.41
C GLU A 152 -6.90 -11.32 8.49
N ALA A 153 -7.08 -11.42 7.18
CA ALA A 153 -6.60 -10.42 6.23
C ALA A 153 -7.27 -9.06 6.47
N HIS A 154 -8.58 -9.04 6.75
CA HIS A 154 -9.31 -7.83 7.04
C HIS A 154 -8.78 -7.10 8.30
N LYS A 155 -8.39 -7.85 9.34
CA LYS A 155 -7.73 -7.29 10.54
C LYS A 155 -6.38 -6.66 10.22
N LEU A 156 -5.57 -7.30 9.36
CA LEU A 156 -4.27 -6.77 8.96
C LEU A 156 -4.42 -5.46 8.18
N ILE A 157 -5.31 -5.42 7.19
CA ILE A 157 -5.61 -4.21 6.41
C ILE A 157 -6.10 -3.10 7.32
N THR A 158 -7.04 -3.40 8.23
CA THR A 158 -7.56 -2.42 9.19
C THR A 158 -6.46 -1.83 10.07
N LYS A 159 -5.55 -2.67 10.58
CA LYS A 159 -4.40 -2.22 11.38
C LYS A 159 -3.44 -1.35 10.58
N TRP A 160 -3.23 -1.65 9.31
CA TRP A 160 -2.36 -0.86 8.44
C TRP A 160 -2.87 0.59 8.32
N PHE A 161 -4.18 0.77 8.13
CA PHE A 161 -4.82 2.09 8.03
C PHE A 161 -4.79 2.93 9.32
N ILE A 162 -4.45 2.36 10.48
CA ILE A 162 -4.25 3.13 11.72
C ILE A 162 -3.14 4.17 11.53
N ASN A 163 -2.13 3.86 10.71
CA ASN A 163 -0.99 4.73 10.45
C ASN A 163 -0.99 5.29 9.01
N TYR A 164 -2.13 5.29 8.29
CA TYR A 164 -2.24 5.84 6.94
C TYR A 164 -1.84 7.33 6.90
#